data_AF-A0A2I0R0W0-F1
#
_entry.id   AF-A0A2I0R0W0-F1
#
_cell.length_a   1.000
_cell.length_b   1.000
_cell.length_c   1.000
_cell.angle_alpha   90.00
_cell.angle_beta   90.00
_cell.angle_gamma   90.00
#
_symmetry.space_group_name_H-M   'P 1'
#
loop_
_entity.id
_entity.type
_entity.pdbx_description
1 polymer ?
#
loop_
_entity_poly.entity_id
_entity_poly.type
_entity_poly.pdbx_seq_one_letter_code
_entity_poly.pdbx_strand_id
1 'polypeptide(L)'
;MSNRPVLLWTTRLLNVGIIGIVVVFYLQTIPSDNLLDNPYLQEVSTIQRDFEQNKLYTGYRYSLGIEDYTPMGMIKAAPISLITAFYRPFVWEANSAFLLVSGLEGLLLVFFTFTFFFNSGNLLQHFKFIRKQEFLVYALLFSLVLGFFVGYTSGLFNVLVRFKAPYMSLLFLFFSAKANIDMKYTAATNDRNTYLDSQVKR
;
A
#
# COMPACT_ATOMS: atom_id res chain seq x y z
N MET A 1 -15.98 -24.56 20.39
CA MET A 1 -15.83 -24.87 18.93
C MET A 1 -14.37 -24.73 18.48
N SER A 2 -13.42 -25.26 19.24
CA SER A 2 -11.98 -25.12 18.98
C SER A 2 -11.34 -26.51 18.99
N ASN A 3 -11.11 -27.07 17.80
CA ASN A 3 -10.05 -28.09 17.58
C ASN A 3 -9.80 -28.46 16.10
N ARG A 4 -10.40 -27.77 15.12
CA ARG A 4 -10.16 -28.03 13.69
C ARG A 4 -9.65 -26.76 13.00
N PRO A 5 -8.31 -26.54 12.95
CA PRO A 5 -7.74 -25.33 12.34
C PRO A 5 -8.14 -25.18 10.87
N VAL A 6 -8.31 -26.29 10.14
CA VAL A 6 -8.77 -26.29 8.74
C VAL A 6 -10.16 -25.68 8.60
N LEU A 7 -11.09 -25.98 9.51
CA LEU A 7 -12.48 -25.47 9.45
C LEU A 7 -12.56 -23.95 9.65
N LEU A 8 -11.70 -23.38 10.48
CA LEU A 8 -11.64 -21.93 10.70
C LEU A 8 -11.06 -21.19 9.49
N TRP A 9 -10.08 -21.79 8.81
CA TRP A 9 -9.53 -21.24 7.58
C TRP A 9 -10.50 -21.36 6.41
N THR A 10 -11.20 -22.49 6.27
CA THR A 10 -12.19 -22.66 5.19
C THR A 10 -13.36 -21.70 5.35
N THR A 11 -13.90 -21.54 6.55
CA THR A 11 -15.02 -20.61 6.80
C THR A 11 -14.63 -19.15 6.56
N ARG A 12 -13.41 -18.73 6.92
CA ARG A 12 -12.92 -17.38 6.63
C ARG A 12 -12.73 -17.14 5.12
N LEU A 13 -12.11 -18.08 4.42
CA LEU A 13 -11.90 -18.00 2.98
C LEU A 13 -13.24 -17.98 2.23
N LEU A 14 -14.20 -18.78 2.68
CA LEU A 14 -15.54 -18.85 2.10
C LEU A 14 -16.31 -17.54 2.31
N ASN A 15 -16.26 -16.95 3.52
CA ASN A 15 -16.88 -15.65 3.77
C ASN A 15 -16.27 -14.53 2.91
N VAL A 16 -14.92 -14.46 2.82
CA VAL A 16 -14.24 -13.46 1.99
C VAL A 16 -14.56 -13.66 0.51
N GLY A 17 -14.62 -14.92 0.05
CA GLY A 17 -14.99 -15.27 -1.32
C GLY A 17 -16.42 -14.86 -1.67
N ILE A 18 -17.39 -15.14 -0.78
CA ILE A 18 -18.79 -14.75 -0.97
C ILE A 18 -18.92 -13.23 -1.03
N ILE A 19 -18.29 -12.50 -0.09
CA ILE A 19 -18.33 -11.03 -0.10
C ILE A 19 -17.74 -10.50 -1.41
N GLY A 20 -16.62 -11.05 -1.88
CA GLY A 20 -16.01 -10.69 -3.16
C GLY A 20 -16.94 -10.92 -4.35
N ILE A 21 -17.60 -12.08 -4.42
CA ILE A 21 -18.54 -12.42 -5.49
C ILE A 21 -19.75 -11.49 -5.49
N VAL A 22 -20.32 -11.19 -4.30
CA VAL A 22 -21.46 -10.27 -4.17
C VAL A 22 -21.08 -8.87 -4.64
N VAL A 23 -19.90 -8.38 -4.27
CA VAL A 23 -19.41 -7.07 -4.72
C VAL A 23 -19.20 -7.04 -6.23
N VAL A 24 -18.57 -8.07 -6.81
CA VAL A 24 -18.37 -8.15 -8.27
C VAL A 24 -19.70 -8.23 -9.01
N PHE A 25 -20.64 -9.03 -8.53
CA PHE A 25 -21.97 -9.14 -9.13
C PHE A 25 -22.75 -7.82 -9.05
N TYR A 26 -22.69 -7.13 -7.91
CA TYR A 26 -23.28 -5.81 -7.75
C TYR A 26 -22.68 -4.79 -8.73
N LEU A 27 -21.35 -4.80 -8.88
CA LEU A 27 -20.64 -3.92 -9.83
C LEU A 27 -20.96 -4.24 -11.30
N GLN A 28 -21.18 -5.50 -11.65
CA GLN A 28 -21.57 -5.93 -13.00
C GLN A 28 -23.04 -5.65 -13.33
N THR A 29 -23.91 -5.56 -12.32
CA THR A 29 -25.34 -5.26 -12.50
C THR A 29 -25.60 -3.77 -12.77
N ILE A 30 -24.59 -2.92 -12.60
CA ILE A 30 -24.67 -1.49 -12.97
C ILE A 30 -24.73 -1.40 -14.50
N PRO A 31 -25.84 -0.93 -15.11
CA PRO A 31 -26.01 -0.92 -16.56
C PRO A 31 -24.96 -0.04 -17.23
N SER A 32 -24.07 -0.63 -18.05
CA SER A 32 -22.96 0.08 -18.70
C SER A 32 -23.40 1.08 -19.76
N ASP A 33 -24.57 0.89 -20.37
CA ASP A 33 -25.09 1.74 -21.45
C ASP A 33 -25.50 3.16 -21.01
N ASN A 34 -25.67 3.42 -19.71
CA ASN A 34 -26.10 4.73 -19.19
C ASN A 34 -25.04 5.42 -18.30
N LEU A 35 -23.82 4.86 -18.18
CA LEU A 35 -22.80 5.40 -17.28
C LEU A 35 -22.07 6.61 -17.88
N LEU A 36 -21.87 6.64 -19.20
CA LEU A 36 -21.26 7.80 -19.87
C LEU A 36 -22.22 8.99 -20.01
N ASP A 37 -23.53 8.74 -19.91
CA ASP A 37 -24.58 9.76 -19.91
C ASP A 37 -24.97 10.24 -18.51
N ASN A 38 -24.37 9.66 -17.47
CA ASN A 38 -24.62 10.10 -16.11
C ASN A 38 -23.98 11.49 -15.91
N PRO A 39 -24.78 12.52 -15.54
CA PRO A 39 -24.27 13.89 -15.40
C PRO A 39 -23.11 13.98 -14.39
N TYR A 40 -23.11 13.13 -13.35
CA TYR A 40 -22.03 13.10 -12.36
C TYR A 40 -20.70 12.58 -12.93
N LEU A 41 -20.74 11.57 -13.81
CA LEU A 41 -19.51 11.02 -14.42
C LEU A 41 -18.95 11.98 -15.49
N GLN A 42 -19.83 12.68 -16.21
CA GLN A 42 -19.42 13.74 -17.13
C GLN A 42 -18.78 14.91 -16.39
N GLU A 43 -19.35 15.32 -15.25
CA GLU A 43 -18.79 16.37 -14.38
C GLU A 43 -17.39 15.99 -13.89
N VAL A 44 -17.20 14.77 -13.36
CA VAL A 44 -15.88 14.27 -12.94
C VAL A 44 -14.88 14.29 -14.09
N SER A 45 -15.28 13.81 -15.28
CA SER A 45 -14.40 13.83 -16.46
C SER A 45 -14.03 15.24 -16.88
N THR A 46 -14.94 16.20 -16.74
CA THR A 46 -14.72 17.60 -17.11
C THR A 46 -13.80 18.29 -16.13
N ILE A 47 -14.00 18.08 -14.82
CA ILE A 47 -13.11 18.56 -13.77
C ILE A 47 -11.70 18.01 -13.98
N GLN A 48 -11.56 16.71 -14.25
CA GLN A 48 -10.26 16.10 -14.45
C GLN A 48 -9.55 16.64 -15.70
N ARG A 49 -10.26 16.78 -16.83
CA ARG A 49 -9.72 17.40 -18.05
C ARG A 49 -9.34 18.86 -17.80
N ASP A 50 -10.13 19.60 -17.04
CA ASP A 50 -9.79 20.97 -16.65
C ASP A 50 -8.50 20.99 -15.82
N PHE A 51 -8.34 20.10 -14.83
CA PHE A 51 -7.09 19.99 -14.08
C PHE A 51 -5.86 19.69 -14.96
N GLU A 52 -6.03 18.85 -15.98
CA GLU A 52 -4.94 18.50 -16.90
C GLU A 52 -4.59 19.64 -17.86
N GLN A 53 -5.58 20.33 -18.42
CA GLN A 53 -5.40 21.27 -19.53
C GLN A 53 -5.34 22.75 -19.11
N ASN A 54 -5.90 23.10 -17.96
CA ASN A 54 -6.08 24.49 -17.56
C ASN A 54 -4.74 25.12 -17.14
N LYS A 55 -4.35 26.19 -17.86
CA LYS A 55 -3.08 26.91 -17.67
C LYS A 55 -3.02 27.72 -16.36
N LEU A 56 -4.15 27.92 -15.68
CA LEU A 56 -4.21 28.62 -14.38
C LEU A 56 -3.51 27.84 -13.27
N TYR A 57 -3.51 26.50 -13.34
CA TYR A 57 -2.76 25.69 -12.39
C TYR A 57 -1.27 25.77 -12.70
N THR A 58 -0.50 26.37 -11.80
CA THR A 58 0.96 26.45 -11.91
C THR A 58 1.60 25.22 -11.30
N GLY A 59 2.62 24.66 -11.97
CA GLY A 59 3.37 23.51 -11.49
C GLY A 59 3.40 22.32 -12.45
N TYR A 60 4.26 21.36 -12.12
CA TYR A 60 4.47 20.16 -12.92
C TYR A 60 3.31 19.18 -12.72
N ARG A 61 2.81 18.66 -13.84
CA ARG A 61 1.68 17.73 -13.90
C ARG A 61 2.17 16.32 -14.20
N TYR A 62 1.38 15.36 -13.77
CA TYR A 62 1.46 14.00 -14.27
C TYR A 62 0.08 13.51 -14.68
N SER A 63 0.03 12.64 -15.68
CA SER A 63 -1.18 11.89 -16.00
C SER A 63 -0.96 10.42 -15.68
N LEU A 64 -2.04 9.78 -15.24
CA LEU A 64 -2.10 8.34 -14.99
C LEU A 64 -2.58 7.56 -16.23
N GLY A 65 -3.00 8.27 -17.30
CA GLY A 65 -3.59 7.66 -18.50
C GLY A 65 -4.93 6.98 -18.24
N ILE A 66 -5.70 7.48 -17.27
CA ILE A 66 -7.01 6.94 -16.90
C ILE A 66 -8.09 7.78 -17.58
N GLU A 67 -8.85 7.15 -18.47
CA GLU A 67 -9.97 7.79 -19.16
C GLU A 67 -11.33 7.28 -18.66
N ASP A 68 -11.35 6.14 -17.98
CA ASP A 68 -12.54 5.50 -17.43
C ASP A 68 -12.74 5.86 -15.95
N TYR A 69 -13.68 6.77 -15.70
CA TYR A 69 -14.06 7.25 -14.36
C TYR A 69 -15.19 6.41 -13.73
N THR A 70 -15.59 5.29 -14.34
CA THR A 70 -16.57 4.40 -13.71
C THR A 70 -16.00 3.79 -12.42
N PRO A 71 -16.84 3.34 -11.48
CA PRO A 71 -16.38 2.66 -10.26
C PRO A 71 -15.46 1.46 -10.55
N MET A 72 -15.71 0.74 -11.65
CA MET A 72 -14.85 -0.36 -12.11
C MET A 72 -13.53 0.17 -12.68
N GLY A 73 -13.55 1.27 -13.43
CA GLY A 73 -12.36 2.00 -13.89
C GLY A 73 -11.47 2.46 -12.74
N MET A 74 -12.05 3.00 -11.66
CA MET A 74 -11.33 3.40 -10.45
C MET A 74 -10.59 2.23 -9.78
N ILE A 75 -11.25 1.07 -9.66
CA ILE A 75 -10.61 -0.13 -9.08
C ILE A 75 -9.47 -0.62 -9.98
N LYS A 76 -9.66 -0.61 -11.30
CA LYS A 76 -8.60 -0.95 -12.26
C LYS A 76 -7.43 0.03 -12.22
N ALA A 77 -7.70 1.30 -11.92
CA ALA A 77 -6.70 2.35 -11.76
C ALA A 77 -5.96 2.30 -10.41
N ALA A 78 -6.42 1.53 -9.43
CA ALA A 78 -5.80 1.45 -8.12
C ALA A 78 -4.31 1.10 -8.12
N PRO A 79 -3.83 0.05 -8.84
CA PRO A 79 -2.41 -0.31 -8.83
C PRO A 79 -1.51 0.80 -9.40
N ILE A 80 -1.89 1.44 -10.52
CA ILE A 80 -1.09 2.51 -11.12
C ILE A 80 -1.10 3.78 -10.25
N SER A 81 -2.23 4.06 -9.61
CA SER A 81 -2.37 5.19 -8.68
C SER A 81 -1.50 5.01 -7.44
N LEU A 82 -1.46 3.79 -6.88
CA LEU A 82 -0.61 3.45 -5.74
C LEU A 82 0.88 3.57 -6.07
N ILE A 83 1.32 3.02 -7.21
CA ILE A 83 2.72 3.13 -7.66
C ILE A 83 3.10 4.61 -7.81
N THR A 84 2.22 5.40 -8.42
CA THR A 84 2.42 6.83 -8.58
C THR A 84 2.50 7.55 -7.23
N ALA A 85 1.60 7.24 -6.30
CA ALA A 85 1.55 7.88 -4.98
C ALA A 85 2.75 7.56 -4.09
N PHE A 86 3.34 6.37 -4.23
CA PHE A 86 4.44 5.92 -3.39
C PHE A 86 5.82 6.28 -3.96
N TYR A 87 5.98 6.17 -5.28
CA TYR A 87 7.31 6.24 -5.90
C TYR A 87 7.55 7.51 -6.73
N ARG A 88 6.50 8.24 -7.13
CA ARG A 88 6.65 9.50 -7.89
C ARG A 88 6.56 10.70 -6.95
N PRO A 89 7.24 11.84 -7.25
CA PRO A 89 8.07 12.12 -8.43
C PRO A 89 9.42 11.41 -8.37
N PHE A 90 9.91 10.95 -9.52
CA PHE A 90 11.28 10.48 -9.62
C PHE A 90 12.27 11.65 -9.64
N VAL A 91 13.53 11.39 -9.32
CA VAL A 91 14.59 12.42 -9.29
C VAL A 91 14.75 13.12 -10.64
N TRP A 92 14.49 12.41 -11.75
CA TRP A 92 14.52 12.98 -13.10
C TRP A 92 13.24 13.71 -13.52
N GLU A 93 12.11 13.53 -12.82
CA GLU A 93 10.87 14.29 -13.03
C GLU A 93 10.84 15.58 -12.17
N ALA A 94 11.81 15.72 -11.26
CA ALA A 94 11.88 16.80 -10.30
C ALA A 94 12.51 18.06 -10.93
N ASN A 95 11.70 19.10 -11.03
CA ASN A 95 12.09 20.39 -11.61
C ASN A 95 12.18 21.53 -10.57
N SER A 96 12.11 21.18 -9.28
CA SER A 96 12.20 22.11 -8.15
C SER A 96 12.95 21.43 -7.02
N ALA A 97 13.67 22.20 -6.20
CA ALA A 97 14.36 21.71 -5.01
C ALA A 97 13.41 20.93 -4.08
N PHE A 98 12.16 21.37 -3.93
CA PHE A 98 11.16 20.68 -3.12
C PHE A 98 10.78 19.32 -3.71
N LEU A 99 10.63 19.23 -5.04
CA LEU A 99 10.34 17.98 -5.73
C LEU A 99 11.54 17.02 -5.69
N LEU A 100 12.77 17.55 -5.72
CA LEU A 100 13.99 16.74 -5.62
C LEU A 100 14.10 16.05 -4.26
N VAL A 101 13.85 16.78 -3.16
CA VAL A 101 13.83 16.19 -1.81
C VAL A 101 12.78 15.08 -1.72
N SER A 102 11.61 15.32 -2.28
CA SER A 102 10.55 14.31 -2.34
C SER A 102 10.92 13.09 -3.20
N GLY A 103 11.65 13.29 -4.30
CA GLY A 103 12.15 12.19 -5.14
C GLY A 103 13.25 11.38 -4.46
N LEU A 104 14.11 12.02 -3.66
CA LEU A 104 15.07 11.31 -2.80
C LEU A 104 14.36 10.46 -1.74
N GLU A 105 13.29 10.97 -1.14
CA GLU A 105 12.45 10.19 -0.22
C GLU A 105 11.82 8.96 -0.91
N GLY A 106 11.35 9.11 -2.15
CA GLY A 106 10.86 8.01 -2.97
C GLY A 106 11.95 6.95 -3.25
N LEU A 107 13.17 7.37 -3.57
CA LEU A 107 14.32 6.47 -3.74
C LEU A 107 14.67 5.71 -2.46
N LEU A 108 14.62 6.38 -1.30
CA LEU A 108 14.79 5.72 -0.01
C LEU A 108 13.73 4.65 0.19
N LEU A 109 12.47 4.93 -0.15
CA LEU A 109 11.42 3.92 -0.06
C LEU A 109 11.68 2.73 -0.99
N VAL A 110 12.11 2.96 -2.24
CA VAL A 110 12.53 1.86 -3.15
C VAL A 110 13.63 1.02 -2.51
N PHE A 111 14.63 1.66 -1.93
CA PHE A 111 15.72 0.98 -1.24
C PHE A 111 15.23 0.14 -0.06
N PHE A 112 14.30 0.65 0.75
CA PHE A 112 13.68 -0.10 1.85
C PHE A 112 12.79 -1.24 1.35
N THR A 113 12.00 -1.03 0.31
CA THR A 113 11.19 -2.08 -0.34
C THR A 113 12.08 -3.20 -0.86
N PHE A 114 13.21 -2.85 -1.50
CA PHE A 114 14.19 -3.83 -1.98
C PHE A 114 14.84 -4.58 -0.82
N THR A 115 15.32 -3.86 0.20
CA THR A 115 15.90 -4.49 1.41
C THR A 115 14.91 -5.44 2.07
N PHE A 116 13.63 -5.07 2.15
CA PHE A 116 12.57 -5.90 2.68
C PHE A 116 12.36 -7.19 1.87
N PHE A 117 12.50 -7.14 0.54
CA PHE A 117 12.30 -8.32 -0.30
C PHE A 117 13.55 -9.24 -0.34
N PHE A 118 14.75 -8.65 -0.41
CA PHE A 118 16.01 -9.38 -0.66
C PHE A 118 16.73 -9.80 0.63
N ASN A 119 16.69 -9.01 1.70
CA ASN A 119 17.46 -9.30 2.92
C ASN A 119 16.71 -10.24 3.89
N SER A 120 15.39 -10.36 3.74
CA SER A 120 14.55 -11.09 4.69
C SER A 120 14.47 -12.60 4.47
N GLY A 121 14.92 -13.14 3.32
CA GLY A 121 15.06 -14.58 3.01
C GLY A 121 13.80 -15.46 3.06
N ASN A 122 12.78 -15.06 3.83
CA ASN A 122 11.54 -15.77 4.10
C ASN A 122 10.40 -14.74 4.26
N LEU A 123 9.83 -14.30 3.13
CA LEU A 123 8.68 -13.38 3.10
C LEU A 123 7.52 -13.87 3.99
N LEU A 124 7.29 -15.19 4.03
CA LEU A 124 6.28 -15.85 4.84
C LEU A 124 6.44 -15.57 6.35
N GLN A 125 7.68 -15.50 6.85
CA GLN A 125 7.94 -15.24 8.27
C GLN A 125 7.69 -13.77 8.61
N HIS A 126 8.03 -12.85 7.70
CA HIS A 126 7.71 -11.44 7.85
C HIS A 126 6.21 -11.18 7.78
N PHE A 127 5.47 -11.76 6.83
CA PHE A 127 4.01 -11.67 6.80
C PHE A 127 3.37 -12.26 8.07
N LYS A 128 3.97 -13.29 8.68
CA LYS A 128 3.51 -13.81 9.97
C LYS A 128 3.84 -12.86 11.13
N PHE A 129 4.95 -12.14 11.09
CA PHE A 129 5.32 -11.12 12.07
C PHE A 129 4.40 -9.89 11.97
N ILE A 130 4.19 -9.37 10.77
CA ILE A 130 3.31 -8.24 10.48
C ILE A 130 1.90 -8.52 10.99
N ARG A 131 1.34 -9.70 10.67
CA ARG A 131 0.00 -10.09 11.14
C ARG A 131 -0.15 -10.22 12.65
N LYS A 132 0.95 -10.33 13.40
CA LYS A 132 0.91 -10.33 14.88
C LYS A 132 0.87 -8.91 15.45
N GLN A 133 1.30 -7.93 14.68
CA GLN A 133 1.37 -6.54 15.09
C GLN A 133 0.22 -5.78 14.45
N GLU A 134 -0.86 -5.55 15.21
CA GLU A 134 -2.05 -4.85 14.74
C GLU A 134 -1.71 -3.47 14.17
N PHE A 135 -0.75 -2.78 14.78
CA PHE A 135 -0.27 -1.47 14.33
C PHE A 135 0.38 -1.50 12.93
N LEU A 136 1.16 -2.54 12.61
CA LEU A 136 1.80 -2.66 11.29
C LEU A 136 0.78 -2.97 10.20
N VAL A 137 -0.24 -3.78 10.52
CA VAL A 137 -1.36 -4.05 9.61
C VAL A 137 -2.16 -2.78 9.35
N TYR A 138 -2.45 -2.01 10.40
CA TYR A 138 -3.10 -0.70 10.28
C TYR A 138 -2.28 0.27 9.41
N ALA A 139 -0.99 0.40 9.68
CA ALA A 139 -0.08 1.26 8.92
C ALA A 139 -0.10 0.93 7.42
N LEU A 140 -0.05 -0.37 7.07
CA LEU A 140 -0.11 -0.83 5.69
C LEU A 140 -1.46 -0.50 5.02
N LEU A 141 -2.58 -0.84 5.67
CA LEU A 141 -3.91 -0.61 5.12
C LEU A 141 -4.21 0.88 4.95
N PHE A 142 -3.88 1.68 5.96
CA PHE A 142 -4.04 3.13 5.93
C PHE A 142 -3.23 3.73 4.78
N SER A 143 -1.99 3.29 4.59
CA SER A 143 -1.12 3.78 3.52
C SER A 143 -1.61 3.39 2.13
N LEU A 144 -2.16 2.18 1.95
CA LEU A 144 -2.76 1.77 0.70
C LEU A 144 -4.02 2.58 0.36
N VAL A 145 -4.92 2.77 1.32
CA VAL A 145 -6.16 3.52 1.09
C VAL A 145 -5.86 4.99 0.77
N LEU A 146 -5.04 5.66 1.59
CA LEU A 146 -4.69 7.05 1.32
C LEU A 146 -3.82 7.21 0.08
N GLY A 147 -2.86 6.31 -0.15
CA GLY A 147 -2.05 6.32 -1.35
C GLY A 147 -2.90 6.21 -2.62
N PHE A 148 -3.92 5.35 -2.61
CA PHE A 148 -4.86 5.26 -3.72
C PHE A 148 -5.55 6.59 -4.00
N PHE A 149 -6.20 7.20 -2.99
CA PHE A 149 -6.92 8.46 -3.19
C PHE A 149 -5.98 9.58 -3.62
N VAL A 150 -4.85 9.74 -2.94
CA VAL A 150 -3.87 10.79 -3.23
C VAL A 150 -3.30 10.63 -4.63
N GLY A 151 -2.92 9.40 -5.03
CA GLY A 151 -2.43 9.11 -6.37
C GLY A 151 -3.45 9.42 -7.45
N TYR A 152 -4.69 8.96 -7.25
CA TYR A 152 -5.79 9.06 -8.22
C TYR A 152 -6.22 10.52 -8.45
N THR A 153 -6.28 11.35 -7.40
CA THR A 153 -6.81 12.73 -7.51
C THR A 153 -5.76 13.79 -7.81
N SER A 154 -4.50 13.57 -7.42
CA SER A 154 -3.50 14.63 -7.38
C SER A 154 -2.79 14.84 -8.72
N GLY A 155 -3.45 15.29 -9.78
CA GLY A 155 -2.81 15.52 -11.10
C GLY A 155 -1.59 16.49 -11.14
N LEU A 156 -1.18 17.04 -9.98
CA LEU A 156 -0.06 17.95 -9.77
C LEU A 156 0.95 17.36 -8.78
N PHE A 157 2.24 17.39 -9.11
CA PHE A 157 3.29 16.87 -8.22
C PHE A 157 3.35 17.61 -6.89
N ASN A 158 3.19 18.94 -6.88
CA ASN A 158 3.24 19.70 -5.63
C ASN A 158 2.11 19.30 -4.67
N VAL A 159 0.95 18.89 -5.20
CA VAL A 159 -0.18 18.42 -4.42
C VAL A 159 0.11 17.01 -3.91
N LEU A 160 0.56 16.12 -4.80
CA LEU A 160 0.94 14.74 -4.48
C LEU A 160 1.95 14.67 -3.32
N VAL A 161 3.02 15.48 -3.39
CA VAL A 161 4.10 15.48 -2.39
C VAL A 161 3.64 15.97 -1.01
N ARG A 162 2.65 16.87 -0.93
CA ARG A 162 2.12 17.31 0.36
C ARG A 162 1.25 16.25 1.00
N PHE A 163 0.38 15.62 0.21
CA PHE A 163 -0.53 14.60 0.70
C PHE A 163 0.15 13.24 0.94
N LYS A 164 1.36 13.02 0.39
CA LYS A 164 2.12 11.79 0.68
C LYS A 164 2.74 11.74 2.08
N ALA A 165 3.08 12.88 2.68
CA ALA A 165 3.84 12.95 3.93
C ALA A 165 3.24 12.11 5.10
N PRO A 166 1.90 12.11 5.33
CA PRO A 166 1.30 11.36 6.43
C PRO A 166 1.44 9.84 6.27
N TYR A 167 1.15 9.30 5.08
CA TYR A 167 1.23 7.85 4.85
C TYR A 167 2.65 7.36 4.59
N MET A 168 3.55 8.21 4.07
CA MET A 168 4.95 7.86 3.88
C MET A 168 5.65 7.48 5.17
N SER A 169 5.39 8.23 6.25
CA SER A 169 5.96 7.94 7.56
C SER A 169 5.56 6.54 8.06
N LEU A 170 4.33 6.11 7.77
CA LEU A 170 3.81 4.79 8.12
C LEU A 170 4.37 3.68 7.21
N LEU A 171 4.58 3.96 5.92
CA LEU A 171 5.26 3.04 5.01
C LEU A 171 6.71 2.81 5.40
N PHE A 172 7.45 3.86 5.75
CA PHE A 172 8.83 3.70 6.23
C PHE A 172 8.88 2.86 7.50
N LEU A 173 7.98 3.09 8.45
CA LEU A 173 7.86 2.24 9.63
C LEU A 173 7.59 0.79 9.25
N PHE A 174 6.65 0.56 8.32
CA PHE A 174 6.30 -0.78 7.87
C PHE A 174 7.50 -1.52 7.24
N PHE A 175 8.24 -0.88 6.34
CA PHE A 175 9.40 -1.50 5.70
C PHE A 175 10.63 -1.61 6.62
N SER A 176 10.79 -0.68 7.57
CA SER A 176 11.87 -0.72 8.57
C SER A 176 11.63 -1.76 9.66
N ALA A 177 10.39 -2.16 9.90
CA ALA A 177 10.02 -3.12 10.94
C ALA A 177 10.69 -4.49 10.72
N LYS A 178 11.80 -4.71 11.41
CA LYS A 178 12.49 -5.99 11.47
C LYS A 178 11.99 -6.79 12.66
N ALA A 179 11.70 -8.08 12.45
CA ALA A 179 11.48 -8.98 13.56
C ALA A 179 12.81 -9.10 14.33
N ASN A 180 12.83 -8.78 15.63
CA ASN A 180 13.91 -9.14 16.55
C ASN A 180 13.94 -10.67 16.71
N ILE A 181 14.49 -11.36 15.71
CA ILE A 181 14.69 -12.82 15.76
C ILE A 181 15.85 -13.14 16.71
N ASP A 182 16.79 -12.20 16.87
CA ASP A 182 18.05 -12.42 17.59
C ASP A 182 17.86 -12.56 19.11
N MET A 183 16.97 -11.79 19.75
CA MET A 183 16.76 -11.90 21.22
C MET A 183 16.18 -13.25 21.66
N LYS A 184 15.35 -13.89 20.82
CA LYS A 184 14.76 -15.19 21.17
C LYS A 184 15.75 -16.35 21.00
N TYR A 185 16.66 -16.27 20.03
CA TYR A 185 17.71 -17.28 19.87
C TYR A 185 18.76 -17.17 20.98
N THR A 186 19.19 -15.98 21.36
CA THR A 186 20.17 -15.79 22.44
C THR A 186 19.62 -16.21 23.80
N ALA A 187 18.37 -15.83 24.14
CA ALA A 187 17.74 -16.24 25.39
C ALA A 187 17.52 -17.77 25.45
N ALA A 188 17.01 -18.39 24.39
CA ALA A 188 16.76 -19.83 24.35
C ALA A 188 18.05 -20.68 24.32
N THR A 189 19.16 -20.13 23.85
CA THR A 189 20.47 -20.79 23.87
C THR A 189 21.13 -20.65 25.24
N ASN A 190 21.00 -19.49 25.87
CA ASN A 190 21.53 -19.25 27.22
C ASN A 190 20.85 -20.14 28.26
N ASP A 191 19.52 -20.25 28.22
CA ASP A 191 18.78 -21.15 29.10
C ASP A 191 19.22 -22.60 28.92
N ARG A 192 19.31 -23.09 27.67
CA ARG A 192 19.78 -24.46 27.39
C ARG A 192 21.17 -24.73 27.93
N ASN A 193 22.11 -23.82 27.73
CA ASN A 193 23.49 -23.99 28.23
C ASN A 193 23.54 -24.03 29.76
N THR A 194 22.69 -23.26 30.43
CA THR A 194 22.58 -23.24 31.90
C THR A 194 22.06 -24.58 32.46
N TYR A 195 21.08 -25.19 31.78
CA TYR A 195 20.61 -26.53 32.16
C TYR A 195 21.67 -27.61 31.94
N LEU A 196 22.43 -27.55 30.86
CA LEU A 196 23.48 -28.54 30.59
C LEU A 196 24.65 -28.44 31.58
N ASP A 197 25.07 -27.22 31.96
CA ASP A 197 26.11 -27.02 32.99
C ASP A 197 25.68 -27.56 34.36
N SER A 198 24.38 -27.43 34.71
CA SER A 198 23.83 -27.97 35.95
C SER A 198 23.79 -29.50 36.02
N GLN A 199 23.76 -30.18 34.87
CA GLN A 199 23.75 -31.65 34.79
C GLN A 199 25.17 -32.24 34.80
N VAL A 200 26.17 -31.50 34.30
CA VAL A 200 27.58 -31.94 34.30
C VAL A 200 28.24 -31.79 35.69
N LYS A 201 27.69 -30.94 36.56
CA LYS A 201 28.20 -30.66 37.92
C LYS A 201 27.64 -31.55 39.04
N ARG A 202 26.76 -32.51 38.73
CA ARG A 202 26.23 -33.49 39.68
C ARG A 202 26.89 -34.84 39.46
#